data_AF-A0A679JMK5-F1
#
_entry.id   AF-A0A679JMK5-F1
#
_cell.length_a   1.000
_cell.length_b   1.000
_cell.length_c   1.000
_cell.angle_alpha   90.00
_cell.angle_beta   90.00
_cell.angle_gamma   90.00
#
_symmetry.space_group_name_H-M   'P 1'
#
loop_
_entity.id
_entity.type
_entity.pdbx_description
1 polymer ?
#
loop_
_entity_poly.entity_id
_entity_poly.type
_entity_poly.pdbx_seq_one_letter_code
_entity_poly.pdbx_strand_id
1 'polypeptide(L)'
;MDTKGFPKPINETQREFLRLCELGGGARGGPARGKVLEMLRASGKNLNMTAHAEAKAQVAAYPSANPWHLCFAIGLSWGHLARLDVDFTGTVAAVLADWNNADLNVAKSFHMERGPDPIEQSLRGAYNLFGRVTLPKALPTTLGLLDTAQQRWLSPILTGPDRPRYIGSWNATAMFMAALFAQPSLAATQTEPKPMLPPGGPIFKGLQMLHKAGIIKEAPHGSDLDDQAFEPGALYVNNSLLQELCAGLSGWCLIDVHSGVYMLGTRHSHSDKWA
;
A
#
# COMPACT_ATOMS: atom_id res chain seq x y z
N MET A 1 28.32 8.65 -6.84
CA MET A 1 28.08 7.30 -7.39
C MET A 1 27.70 7.42 -8.87
N ASP A 2 28.08 6.48 -9.75
CA ASP A 2 27.54 6.46 -11.13
C ASP A 2 26.06 6.03 -11.07
N THR A 3 25.15 6.88 -11.53
CA THR A 3 23.71 6.60 -11.59
C THR A 3 23.33 5.67 -12.76
N LYS A 4 24.30 5.25 -13.59
CA LYS A 4 24.12 4.21 -14.60
C LYS A 4 23.58 2.93 -13.97
N GLY A 5 22.31 2.64 -14.26
CA GLY A 5 21.58 1.47 -13.77
C GLY A 5 20.56 1.80 -12.69
N PHE A 6 20.31 3.07 -12.39
CA PHE A 6 18.99 3.46 -11.90
C PHE A 6 18.05 3.74 -13.09
N PRO A 7 16.74 3.52 -12.92
CA PRO A 7 15.75 3.85 -13.95
C PRO A 7 15.64 5.35 -14.16
N LYS A 8 15.20 5.77 -15.35
CA LYS A 8 14.92 7.17 -15.66
C LYS A 8 13.88 7.73 -14.68
N PRO A 9 14.13 8.90 -14.06
CA PRO A 9 13.22 9.45 -13.08
C PRO A 9 11.95 9.98 -13.79
N ILE A 10 10.79 9.68 -13.21
CA ILE A 10 9.48 10.12 -13.73
C ILE A 10 8.72 11.05 -12.79
N ASN A 11 9.23 11.25 -11.57
CA ASN A 11 8.66 12.17 -10.59
C ASN A 11 9.77 12.89 -9.80
N GLU A 12 9.39 13.90 -9.03
CA GLU A 12 10.34 14.73 -8.27
C GLU A 12 11.16 13.94 -7.25
N THR A 13 10.54 13.00 -6.53
CA THR A 13 11.24 12.13 -5.57
C THR A 13 12.35 11.33 -6.22
N GLN A 14 12.12 10.80 -7.42
CA GLN A 14 13.14 10.06 -8.17
C GLN A 14 14.24 10.99 -8.70
N ARG A 15 13.90 12.20 -9.17
CA ARG A 15 14.89 13.18 -9.63
C ARG A 15 15.81 13.61 -8.48
N GLU A 16 15.23 13.95 -7.34
CA GLU A 16 15.99 14.36 -6.15
C GLU A 16 16.86 13.22 -5.63
N PHE A 17 16.34 11.98 -5.59
CA PHE A 17 17.13 10.82 -5.18
C PHE A 17 18.37 10.61 -6.06
N LEU A 18 18.23 10.71 -7.39
CA LEU A 18 19.35 10.57 -8.31
C LEU A 18 20.36 11.70 -8.15
N ARG A 19 19.89 12.94 -7.97
CA ARG A 19 20.75 14.10 -7.67
C ARG A 19 21.55 13.88 -6.40
N LEU A 20 20.93 13.37 -5.33
CA LEU A 20 21.62 13.02 -4.09
C LEU A 20 22.66 11.92 -4.31
N CYS A 21 22.35 10.89 -5.12
CA CYS A 21 23.29 9.82 -5.46
C CYS A 21 24.54 10.33 -6.22
N GLU A 22 24.35 11.31 -7.10
CA GLU A 22 25.43 11.94 -7.86
C GLU A 22 26.34 12.77 -6.95
N LEU A 23 25.76 13.55 -6.04
CA LEU A 23 26.49 14.33 -5.04
C LEU A 23 27.27 13.45 -4.04
N GLY A 24 26.78 12.23 -3.76
CA GLY A 24 27.43 11.30 -2.84
C GLY A 24 27.35 11.77 -1.38
N GLY A 25 28.44 11.59 -0.63
CA GLY A 25 28.54 11.99 0.78
C GLY A 25 28.04 10.97 1.81
N GLY A 26 27.67 9.77 1.37
CA GLY A 26 27.29 8.64 2.22
C GLY A 26 28.26 7.46 2.16
N ALA A 27 27.90 6.40 2.89
CA ALA A 27 28.65 5.14 2.87
C ALA A 27 28.71 4.57 1.44
N ARG A 28 29.84 3.92 1.09
CA ARG A 28 30.08 3.33 -0.24
C ARG A 28 30.01 4.33 -1.43
N GLY A 29 30.14 5.63 -1.18
CA GLY A 29 30.08 6.66 -2.21
C GLY A 29 28.68 6.99 -2.72
N GLY A 30 27.64 6.45 -2.06
CA GLY A 30 26.22 6.77 -2.27
C GLY A 30 25.81 8.07 -1.57
N PRO A 31 24.51 8.42 -1.59
CA PRO A 31 24.00 9.65 -0.96
C PRO A 31 24.09 9.60 0.57
N ALA A 32 24.20 10.76 1.21
CA ALA A 32 24.09 10.86 2.67
C ALA A 32 22.72 10.36 3.15
N ARG A 33 22.70 9.31 4.00
CA ARG A 33 21.45 8.64 4.44
C ARG A 33 20.40 9.61 4.95
N GLY A 34 20.76 10.53 5.85
CA GLY A 34 19.83 11.51 6.41
C GLY A 34 19.10 12.35 5.36
N LYS A 35 19.78 12.75 4.26
CA LYS A 35 19.16 13.51 3.18
C LYS A 35 18.14 12.69 2.40
N VAL A 36 18.42 11.40 2.16
CA VAL A 36 17.47 10.49 1.52
C VAL A 36 16.25 10.26 2.42
N LEU A 37 16.45 10.05 3.72
CA LEU A 37 15.31 9.85 4.64
C LEU A 37 14.43 11.10 4.70
N GLU A 38 15.02 12.30 4.73
CA GLU A 38 14.29 13.57 4.71
C GLU A 38 13.46 13.75 3.43
N MET A 39 14.06 13.43 2.28
CA MET A 39 13.36 13.44 0.99
C MET A 39 12.18 12.45 0.98
N LEU A 40 12.39 11.21 1.45
CA LEU A 40 11.32 10.21 1.54
C LEU A 40 10.20 10.66 2.48
N ARG A 41 10.55 11.27 3.62
CA ARG A 41 9.59 11.82 4.58
C ARG A 41 8.72 12.91 3.94
N ALA A 42 9.34 13.85 3.23
CA ALA A 42 8.61 14.92 2.55
C ALA A 42 7.65 14.37 1.49
N SER A 43 8.15 13.48 0.62
CA SER A 43 7.36 12.85 -0.43
C SER A 43 6.20 12.01 0.13
N GLY A 44 6.46 11.21 1.16
CA GLY A 44 5.45 10.35 1.79
C GLY A 44 4.34 11.14 2.48
N LYS A 45 4.71 12.19 3.23
CA LYS A 45 3.74 13.09 3.86
C LYS A 45 2.83 13.76 2.83
N ASN A 46 3.40 14.23 1.73
CA ASN A 46 2.60 14.90 0.71
C ASN A 46 1.61 13.95 0.04
N LEU A 47 2.04 12.73 -0.32
CA LEU A 47 1.13 11.72 -0.85
C LEU A 47 0.02 11.35 0.15
N ASN A 48 0.38 11.24 1.43
CA ASN A 48 -0.57 10.86 2.47
C ASN A 48 -1.62 11.94 2.76
N MET A 49 -1.33 13.23 2.54
CA MET A 49 -2.35 14.28 2.61
C MET A 49 -3.51 14.01 1.65
N THR A 50 -3.18 13.64 0.40
CA THR A 50 -4.17 13.27 -0.63
C THR A 50 -4.89 11.98 -0.21
N ALA A 51 -4.15 10.95 0.21
CA ALA A 51 -4.72 9.67 0.64
C ALA A 51 -5.71 9.82 1.80
N HIS A 52 -5.40 10.67 2.78
CA HIS A 52 -6.29 10.98 3.90
C HIS A 52 -7.56 11.69 3.44
N ALA A 53 -7.45 12.66 2.53
CA ALA A 53 -8.59 13.39 2.00
C ALA A 53 -9.53 12.46 1.20
N GLU A 54 -8.95 11.63 0.34
CA GLU A 54 -9.65 10.62 -0.45
C GLU A 54 -10.35 9.59 0.42
N ALA A 55 -9.64 8.93 1.32
CA ALA A 55 -10.22 7.91 2.21
C ALA A 55 -11.36 8.50 3.06
N LYS A 56 -11.18 9.72 3.56
CA LYS A 56 -12.23 10.43 4.31
C LYS A 56 -13.47 10.67 3.45
N ALA A 57 -13.32 11.16 2.23
CA ALA A 57 -14.44 11.41 1.32
C ALA A 57 -15.21 10.13 1.00
N GLN A 58 -14.49 9.05 0.69
CA GLN A 58 -15.04 7.73 0.36
C GLN A 58 -15.83 7.13 1.54
N VAL A 59 -15.25 7.16 2.75
CA VAL A 59 -15.90 6.63 3.96
C VAL A 59 -17.12 7.48 4.36
N ALA A 60 -17.04 8.81 4.22
CA ALA A 60 -18.13 9.71 4.58
C ALA A 60 -19.35 9.60 3.66
N ALA A 61 -19.18 9.17 2.40
CA ALA A 61 -20.28 9.00 1.46
C ALA A 61 -21.22 7.83 1.82
N TYR A 62 -20.74 6.84 2.56
CA TYR A 62 -21.49 5.63 2.91
C TYR A 62 -21.43 5.31 4.41
N PRO A 63 -21.97 6.19 5.29
CA PRO A 63 -21.79 6.07 6.74
C PRO A 63 -22.44 4.82 7.35
N SER A 64 -23.40 4.20 6.65
CA SER A 64 -24.09 2.98 7.09
C SER A 64 -23.50 1.69 6.50
N ALA A 65 -22.55 1.79 5.57
CA ALA A 65 -21.92 0.62 4.98
C ALA A 65 -20.89 0.00 5.93
N ASN A 66 -20.55 -1.28 5.71
CA ASN A 66 -19.47 -1.93 6.44
C ASN A 66 -18.14 -1.23 6.11
N PRO A 67 -17.43 -0.66 7.10
CA PRO A 67 -16.23 0.14 6.83
C PRO A 67 -15.09 -0.68 6.23
N TRP A 68 -15.03 -1.99 6.46
CA TRP A 68 -14.02 -2.85 5.85
C TRP A 68 -14.26 -3.04 4.35
N HIS A 69 -15.52 -3.09 3.91
CA HIS A 69 -15.83 -3.17 2.48
C HIS A 69 -15.41 -1.88 1.76
N LEU A 70 -15.65 -0.72 2.40
CA LEU A 70 -15.20 0.58 1.89
C LEU A 70 -13.67 0.63 1.81
N CYS A 71 -12.97 0.23 2.88
CA CYS A 71 -11.50 0.19 2.91
C CYS A 71 -10.94 -0.78 1.86
N PHE A 72 -11.60 -1.91 1.61
CA PHE A 72 -11.20 -2.85 0.57
C PHE A 72 -11.32 -2.22 -0.82
N ALA A 73 -12.43 -1.54 -1.13
CA ALA A 73 -12.63 -0.83 -2.39
C ALA A 73 -11.57 0.27 -2.63
N ILE A 74 -11.27 1.06 -1.60
CA ILE A 74 -10.21 2.07 -1.65
C ILE A 74 -8.86 1.40 -1.94
N GLY A 75 -8.57 0.27 -1.30
CA GLY A 75 -7.37 -0.53 -1.54
C GLY A 75 -7.23 -1.04 -2.98
N LEU A 76 -8.34 -1.45 -3.62
CA LEU A 76 -8.34 -1.83 -5.05
C LEU A 76 -8.02 -0.63 -5.96
N SER A 77 -8.52 0.55 -5.60
CA SER A 77 -8.27 1.78 -6.35
C SER A 77 -6.82 2.24 -6.23
N TRP A 78 -6.28 2.22 -5.00
CA TRP A 78 -4.86 2.52 -4.74
C TRP A 78 -3.91 1.47 -5.32
N GLY A 79 -4.39 0.24 -5.53
CA GLY A 79 -3.72 -0.82 -6.28
C GLY A 79 -3.82 -0.67 -7.80
N HIS A 80 -4.44 0.40 -8.29
CA HIS A 80 -4.63 0.69 -9.71
C HIS A 80 -5.43 -0.39 -10.48
N LEU A 81 -6.32 -1.10 -9.78
CA LEU A 81 -7.25 -2.04 -10.43
C LEU A 81 -8.53 -1.33 -10.91
N ALA A 82 -8.93 -0.29 -10.19
CA ALA A 82 -10.12 0.49 -10.46
C ALA A 82 -9.83 1.99 -10.30
N ARG A 83 -10.61 2.81 -11.00
CA ARG A 83 -10.61 4.25 -10.76
C ARG A 83 -11.13 4.53 -9.35
N LEU A 84 -10.45 5.42 -8.63
CA LEU A 84 -10.94 5.90 -7.34
C LEU A 84 -12.15 6.81 -7.57
N ASP A 85 -13.33 6.26 -7.32
CA ASP A 85 -14.63 6.92 -7.51
C ASP A 85 -15.54 6.56 -6.33
N VAL A 86 -16.38 7.50 -5.91
CA VAL A 86 -17.33 7.28 -4.81
C VAL A 86 -18.33 6.20 -5.19
N ASP A 87 -18.84 6.22 -6.43
CA ASP A 87 -19.80 5.23 -6.91
C ASP A 87 -19.18 3.83 -6.93
N PHE A 88 -17.92 3.71 -7.34
CA PHE A 88 -17.19 2.44 -7.27
C PHE A 88 -17.13 1.89 -5.85
N THR A 89 -16.76 2.72 -4.87
CA THR A 89 -16.69 2.31 -3.46
C THR A 89 -18.04 1.84 -2.93
N GLY A 90 -19.13 2.56 -3.25
CA GLY A 90 -20.48 2.18 -2.88
C GLY A 90 -20.92 0.86 -3.49
N THR A 91 -20.68 0.69 -4.79
CA THR A 91 -21.01 -0.54 -5.51
C THR A 91 -20.22 -1.74 -4.98
N VAL A 92 -18.92 -1.60 -4.71
CA VAL A 92 -18.13 -2.67 -4.09
C VAL A 92 -18.67 -3.02 -2.71
N ALA A 93 -19.03 -2.03 -1.90
CA ALA A 93 -19.61 -2.27 -0.59
C ALA A 93 -20.93 -3.05 -0.65
N ALA A 94 -21.76 -2.76 -1.65
CA ALA A 94 -23.00 -3.49 -1.92
C ALA A 94 -22.74 -4.94 -2.35
N VAL A 95 -21.84 -5.19 -3.31
CA VAL A 95 -21.43 -6.54 -3.74
C VAL A 95 -20.92 -7.38 -2.56
N LEU A 96 -20.08 -6.78 -1.71
CA LEU A 96 -19.48 -7.49 -0.58
C LEU A 96 -20.47 -7.71 0.57
N ALA A 97 -21.52 -6.89 0.67
CA ALA A 97 -22.59 -7.08 1.66
C ALA A 97 -23.56 -8.19 1.22
N ASP A 98 -23.91 -8.23 -0.06
CA ASP A 98 -24.77 -9.26 -0.66
C ASP A 98 -24.36 -9.48 -2.12
N TRP A 99 -23.79 -10.66 -2.41
CA TRP A 99 -23.22 -10.95 -3.71
C TRP A 99 -24.29 -10.91 -4.80
N ASN A 100 -24.22 -9.90 -5.66
CA ASN A 100 -25.20 -9.69 -6.71
C ASN A 100 -24.55 -9.27 -8.04
N ASN A 101 -25.14 -9.71 -9.16
CA ASN A 101 -24.56 -9.51 -10.49
C ASN A 101 -24.74 -8.06 -11.01
N ALA A 102 -25.77 -7.35 -10.55
CA ALA A 102 -26.04 -5.99 -11.00
C ALA A 102 -24.93 -5.03 -10.55
N ASP A 103 -24.64 -5.02 -9.25
CA ASP A 103 -23.57 -4.21 -8.68
C ASP A 103 -22.21 -4.72 -9.14
N LEU A 104 -22.01 -6.04 -9.26
CA LEU A 104 -20.75 -6.57 -9.79
C LEU A 104 -20.44 -6.03 -11.19
N ASN A 105 -21.44 -5.97 -12.07
CA ASN A 105 -21.26 -5.42 -13.41
C ASN A 105 -20.95 -3.91 -13.39
N VAL A 106 -21.57 -3.16 -12.49
CA VAL A 106 -21.25 -1.73 -12.28
C VAL A 106 -19.82 -1.56 -11.77
N ALA A 107 -19.42 -2.31 -10.74
CA ALA A 107 -18.08 -2.24 -10.16
C ALA A 107 -17.00 -2.56 -11.22
N LYS A 108 -17.24 -3.58 -12.05
CA LYS A 108 -16.36 -3.96 -13.16
C LYS A 108 -16.17 -2.82 -14.17
N SER A 109 -17.16 -1.94 -14.37
CA SER A 109 -17.06 -0.82 -15.32
C SER A 109 -16.04 0.27 -14.92
N PHE A 110 -15.58 0.26 -13.66
CA PHE A 110 -14.56 1.18 -13.16
C PHE A 110 -13.12 0.70 -13.42
N HIS A 111 -12.95 -0.40 -14.16
CA HIS A 111 -11.65 -0.94 -14.46
C HIS A 111 -10.71 0.07 -15.12
N MET A 112 -9.42 -0.08 -14.85
CA MET A 112 -8.37 0.65 -15.53
C MET A 112 -7.76 -0.21 -16.66
N GLU A 113 -6.45 -0.12 -16.88
CA GLU A 113 -5.78 -0.72 -18.04
C GLU A 113 -5.75 -2.25 -17.99
N ARG A 114 -5.95 -2.85 -16.81
CA ARG A 114 -5.97 -4.31 -16.61
C ARG A 114 -7.30 -4.98 -16.94
N GLY A 115 -8.33 -4.20 -17.32
CA GLY A 115 -9.66 -4.72 -17.63
C GLY A 115 -10.48 -5.14 -16.40
N PRO A 116 -11.71 -5.64 -16.61
CA PRO A 116 -12.68 -5.88 -15.53
C PRO A 116 -12.43 -7.15 -14.70
N ASP A 117 -11.71 -8.14 -15.25
CA ASP A 117 -11.55 -9.45 -14.61
C ASP A 117 -10.83 -9.41 -13.25
N PRO A 118 -9.74 -8.63 -13.06
CA PRO A 118 -9.10 -8.50 -11.76
C PRO A 118 -10.01 -7.95 -10.67
N ILE A 119 -10.95 -7.05 -11.01
CA ILE A 119 -11.94 -6.53 -10.06
C ILE A 119 -12.86 -7.67 -9.62
N GLU A 120 -13.45 -8.40 -10.58
CA GLU A 120 -14.35 -9.51 -10.27
C GLU A 120 -13.67 -10.57 -9.39
N GLN A 121 -12.44 -10.96 -9.74
CA GLN A 121 -11.70 -11.98 -9.02
C GLN A 121 -11.33 -11.53 -7.60
N SER A 122 -10.93 -10.26 -7.44
CA SER A 122 -10.64 -9.67 -6.13
C SER A 122 -11.89 -9.62 -5.25
N LEU A 123 -13.04 -9.20 -5.80
CA LEU A 123 -14.31 -9.15 -5.08
C LEU A 123 -14.79 -10.55 -4.69
N ARG A 124 -14.67 -11.53 -5.58
CA ARG A 124 -15.02 -12.93 -5.28
C ARG A 124 -14.17 -13.49 -4.15
N GLY A 125 -12.87 -13.21 -4.17
CA GLY A 125 -11.96 -13.62 -3.10
C GLY A 125 -12.29 -12.95 -1.77
N ALA A 126 -12.57 -11.64 -1.80
CA ALA A 126 -12.93 -10.87 -0.62
C ALA A 126 -14.27 -11.30 -0.03
N TYR A 127 -15.31 -11.49 -0.85
CA TYR A 127 -16.62 -11.97 -0.41
C TYR A 127 -16.51 -13.30 0.34
N ASN A 128 -15.74 -14.25 -0.23
CA ASN A 128 -15.47 -15.54 0.42
C ASN A 128 -14.70 -15.38 1.75
N LEU A 129 -13.75 -14.45 1.84
CA LEU A 129 -13.00 -14.19 3.08
C LEU A 129 -13.85 -13.52 4.15
N PHE A 130 -14.63 -12.50 3.79
CA PHE A 130 -15.55 -11.84 4.72
C PHE A 130 -16.62 -12.80 5.25
N GLY A 131 -17.04 -13.81 4.48
CA GLY A 131 -17.91 -14.89 4.96
C GLY A 131 -17.25 -15.85 5.96
N ARG A 132 -15.92 -15.87 6.06
CA ARG A 132 -15.15 -16.77 6.94
C ARG A 132 -14.52 -16.05 8.13
N VAL A 133 -14.20 -14.76 7.97
CA VAL A 133 -13.46 -13.96 8.95
C VAL A 133 -14.37 -12.90 9.57
N THR A 134 -14.47 -12.92 10.90
CA THR A 134 -15.17 -11.87 11.64
C THR A 134 -14.23 -10.73 11.99
N LEU A 135 -14.38 -9.62 11.28
CA LEU A 135 -13.74 -8.34 11.62
C LEU A 135 -14.64 -7.49 12.54
N PRO A 136 -14.07 -6.54 13.32
CA PRO A 136 -14.85 -5.63 14.15
C PRO A 136 -15.86 -4.82 13.33
N LYS A 137 -17.03 -4.47 13.89
CA LYS A 137 -18.06 -3.70 13.17
C LYS A 137 -17.63 -2.29 12.76
N ALA A 138 -16.72 -1.70 13.52
CA ALA A 138 -16.14 -0.38 13.27
C ALA A 138 -14.63 -0.50 13.04
N LEU A 139 -14.02 0.50 12.41
CA LEU A 139 -12.56 0.57 12.32
C LEU A 139 -11.96 0.70 13.72
N PRO A 140 -10.95 -0.13 14.07
CA PRO A 140 -10.27 -0.03 15.35
C PRO A 140 -9.57 1.31 15.52
N THR A 141 -9.59 1.82 16.76
CA THR A 141 -9.00 3.11 17.15
C THR A 141 -7.58 2.97 17.70
N THR A 142 -7.01 1.76 17.73
CA THR A 142 -5.63 1.50 18.17
C THR A 142 -4.92 0.58 17.17
N LEU A 143 -3.60 0.74 17.04
CA LEU A 143 -2.79 -0.07 16.12
C LEU A 143 -2.80 -1.55 16.47
N GLY A 144 -2.79 -1.90 17.76
CA GLY A 144 -2.84 -3.30 18.20
C GLY A 144 -4.16 -4.00 17.85
N LEU A 145 -5.29 -3.30 17.94
CA LEU A 145 -6.58 -3.85 17.51
C LEU A 145 -6.68 -3.93 15.98
N LEU A 146 -6.09 -2.98 15.27
CA LEU A 146 -6.01 -3.02 13.81
C LEU A 146 -5.14 -4.17 13.30
N ASP A 147 -3.98 -4.41 13.95
CA ASP A 147 -3.13 -5.57 13.69
C ASP A 147 -3.86 -6.88 14.03
N THR A 148 -4.57 -6.95 15.15
CA THR A 148 -5.40 -8.12 15.49
C THR A 148 -6.43 -8.43 14.39
N ALA A 149 -7.09 -7.41 13.85
CA ALA A 149 -8.00 -7.56 12.72
C ALA A 149 -7.27 -8.04 11.46
N GLN A 150 -6.07 -7.52 11.19
CA GLN A 150 -5.24 -7.96 10.07
C GLN A 150 -4.77 -9.41 10.21
N GLN A 151 -4.35 -9.86 11.39
CA GLN A 151 -3.93 -11.25 11.58
C GLN A 151 -5.10 -12.22 11.36
N ARG A 152 -6.31 -11.87 11.80
CA ARG A 152 -7.52 -12.66 11.52
C ARG A 152 -7.81 -12.76 10.02
N TRP A 153 -7.62 -11.67 9.28
CA TRP A 153 -7.79 -11.61 7.83
C TRP A 153 -6.71 -12.40 7.08
N LEU A 154 -5.44 -12.27 7.48
CA LEU A 154 -4.30 -12.93 6.85
C LEU A 154 -4.25 -14.43 7.15
N SER A 155 -4.68 -14.87 8.33
CA SER A 155 -4.61 -16.28 8.73
C SER A 155 -5.13 -17.25 7.66
N PRO A 156 -6.38 -17.16 7.17
CA PRO A 156 -6.88 -18.06 6.13
C PRO A 156 -6.22 -17.88 4.75
N ILE A 157 -5.54 -16.75 4.49
CA ILE A 157 -4.79 -16.51 3.26
C ILE A 157 -3.43 -17.24 3.32
N LEU A 158 -2.80 -17.23 4.49
CA LEU A 158 -1.47 -17.79 4.73
C LEU A 158 -1.48 -19.31 4.94
N THR A 159 -2.49 -19.83 5.62
CA THR A 159 -2.53 -21.23 6.07
C THR A 159 -3.71 -22.03 5.52
N GLY A 160 -4.62 -21.38 4.79
CA GLY A 160 -5.84 -22.01 4.28
C GLY A 160 -5.57 -22.96 3.11
N PRO A 161 -6.21 -24.16 3.08
CA PRO A 161 -6.10 -25.09 1.95
C PRO A 161 -6.70 -24.51 0.66
N ASP A 162 -7.70 -23.65 0.80
CA ASP A 162 -8.41 -22.96 -0.30
C ASP A 162 -8.12 -21.46 -0.26
N ARG A 163 -6.85 -21.08 -0.48
CA ARG A 163 -6.47 -19.67 -0.62
C ARG A 163 -7.30 -19.05 -1.75
N PRO A 164 -8.00 -17.92 -1.50
CA PRO A 164 -8.77 -17.26 -2.56
C PRO A 164 -7.86 -16.84 -3.71
N ARG A 165 -8.20 -17.25 -4.93
CA ARG A 165 -7.50 -16.82 -6.15
C ARG A 165 -7.53 -15.28 -6.23
N TYR A 166 -6.43 -14.66 -6.67
CA TYR A 166 -6.27 -13.21 -6.85
C TYR A 166 -6.37 -12.33 -5.58
N ILE A 167 -6.32 -12.95 -4.38
CA ILE A 167 -5.91 -12.25 -3.17
C ILE A 167 -4.39 -12.37 -3.04
N GLY A 168 -3.68 -11.53 -3.81
CA GLY A 168 -2.24 -11.29 -3.68
C GLY A 168 -1.91 -10.45 -2.45
N SER A 169 -0.63 -10.26 -2.14
CA SER A 169 -0.22 -9.57 -0.91
C SER A 169 -0.75 -8.13 -0.81
N TRP A 170 -0.87 -7.43 -1.94
CA TRP A 170 -1.48 -6.10 -1.98
C TRP A 170 -2.94 -6.15 -1.54
N ASN A 171 -3.80 -6.91 -2.23
CA ASN A 171 -5.22 -7.01 -1.92
C ASN A 171 -5.48 -7.53 -0.50
N ALA A 172 -4.58 -8.36 0.03
CA ALA A 172 -4.66 -8.87 1.39
C ALA A 172 -4.38 -7.82 2.48
N THR A 173 -3.67 -6.73 2.15
CA THR A 173 -3.17 -5.78 3.15
C THR A 173 -3.61 -4.33 2.90
N ALA A 174 -3.93 -3.95 1.66
CA ALA A 174 -4.27 -2.58 1.26
C ALA A 174 -5.50 -2.03 1.98
N MET A 175 -6.45 -2.89 2.33
CA MET A 175 -7.59 -2.53 3.18
C MET A 175 -7.15 -1.94 4.53
N PHE A 176 -6.08 -2.46 5.15
CA PHE A 176 -5.60 -1.98 6.44
C PHE A 176 -4.83 -0.66 6.32
N MET A 177 -4.13 -0.46 5.19
CA MET A 177 -3.55 0.83 4.85
C MET A 177 -4.64 1.89 4.59
N ALA A 178 -5.73 1.54 3.90
CA ALA A 178 -6.89 2.42 3.73
C ALA A 178 -7.57 2.76 5.07
N ALA A 179 -7.65 1.81 6.00
CA ALA A 179 -8.15 2.06 7.35
C ALA A 179 -7.25 3.03 8.16
N LEU A 180 -5.93 3.02 7.92
CA LEU A 180 -5.01 4.02 8.46
C LEU A 180 -5.17 5.38 7.76
N PHE A 181 -5.37 5.40 6.44
CA PHE A 181 -5.65 6.64 5.73
C PHE A 181 -6.92 7.33 6.22
N ALA A 182 -7.95 6.57 6.59
CA ALA A 182 -9.15 7.11 7.22
C ALA A 182 -8.92 7.65 8.64
N GLN A 183 -7.78 7.36 9.27
CA GLN A 183 -7.45 7.69 10.67
C GLN A 183 -6.04 8.30 10.80
N PRO A 184 -5.79 9.51 10.26
CA PRO A 184 -4.44 10.11 10.20
C PRO A 184 -3.75 10.21 11.56
N SER A 185 -4.50 10.57 12.61
CA SER A 185 -3.94 10.64 13.98
C SER A 185 -3.47 9.29 14.49
N LEU A 186 -4.15 8.20 14.14
CA LEU A 186 -3.72 6.84 14.50
C LEU A 186 -2.52 6.42 13.65
N ALA A 187 -2.55 6.69 12.33
CA ALA A 187 -1.47 6.36 11.42
C ALA A 187 -0.14 7.04 11.78
N ALA A 188 -0.20 8.28 12.28
CA ALA A 188 0.96 9.02 12.77
C ALA A 188 1.68 8.34 13.96
N THR A 189 1.00 7.42 14.66
CA THR A 189 1.60 6.67 15.79
C THR A 189 2.29 5.37 15.35
N GLN A 190 2.16 4.98 14.07
CA GLN A 190 2.68 3.70 13.59
C GLN A 190 4.19 3.75 13.37
N THR A 191 4.96 3.30 14.35
CA THR A 191 6.43 3.17 14.25
C THR A 191 6.90 1.72 14.13
N GLU A 192 6.02 0.77 14.42
CA GLU A 192 6.23 -0.67 14.24
C GLU A 192 5.33 -1.22 13.13
N PRO A 193 5.73 -2.31 12.44
CA PRO A 193 4.98 -2.90 11.33
C PRO A 193 3.73 -3.67 11.80
N LYS A 194 2.87 -2.98 12.55
CA LYS A 194 1.60 -3.45 13.12
C LYS A 194 0.55 -2.35 12.92
N PRO A 195 -0.41 -2.51 11.98
CA PRO A 195 -0.49 -3.59 11.00
C PRO A 195 0.67 -3.52 9.98
N MET A 196 0.87 -4.61 9.23
CA MET A 196 1.77 -4.64 8.08
C MET A 196 1.17 -3.86 6.92
N LEU A 197 2.04 -3.12 6.22
CA LEU A 197 1.67 -2.34 5.05
C LEU A 197 1.87 -3.16 3.77
N PRO A 198 1.15 -2.83 2.68
CA PRO A 198 1.16 -3.62 1.46
C PRO A 198 2.52 -3.68 0.80
N PRO A 199 3.04 -4.89 0.51
CA PRO A 199 4.12 -5.02 -0.43
C PRO A 199 3.52 -4.86 -1.83
N GLY A 200 4.31 -4.36 -2.76
CA GLY A 200 3.92 -4.21 -4.16
C GLY A 200 5.11 -3.79 -5.01
N GLY A 201 4.96 -3.84 -6.34
CA GLY A 201 6.02 -3.49 -7.28
C GLY A 201 6.73 -2.17 -6.95
N PRO A 202 6.01 -1.05 -6.72
CA PRO A 202 6.64 0.21 -6.33
C PRO A 202 7.44 0.14 -5.02
N ILE A 203 6.94 -0.56 -4.00
CA ILE A 203 7.65 -0.70 -2.72
C ILE A 203 8.92 -1.53 -2.91
N PHE A 204 8.82 -2.67 -3.60
CA PHE A 204 9.95 -3.53 -3.89
C PHE A 204 11.02 -2.76 -4.70
N LYS A 205 10.64 -2.07 -5.77
CA LYS A 205 11.56 -1.22 -6.55
C LYS A 205 12.19 -0.10 -5.74
N GLY A 206 11.41 0.59 -4.91
CA GLY A 206 11.93 1.65 -4.04
C GLY A 206 12.98 1.10 -3.08
N LEU A 207 12.70 -0.02 -2.40
CA LEU A 207 13.64 -0.69 -1.51
C LEU A 207 14.88 -1.20 -2.27
N GLN A 208 14.74 -1.73 -3.49
CA GLN A 208 15.88 -2.13 -4.33
C GLN A 208 16.79 -0.94 -4.65
N MET A 209 16.20 0.21 -4.98
CA MET A 209 16.97 1.44 -5.25
C MET A 209 17.72 1.90 -4.00
N LEU A 210 17.07 1.86 -2.84
CA LEU A 210 17.68 2.21 -1.55
C LEU A 210 18.82 1.26 -1.18
N HIS A 211 18.65 -0.05 -1.38
CA HIS A 211 19.70 -1.04 -1.14
C HIS A 211 20.90 -0.82 -2.06
N LYS A 212 20.66 -0.62 -3.36
CA LYS A 212 21.73 -0.35 -4.34
C LYS A 212 22.52 0.92 -3.99
N ALA A 213 21.86 1.95 -3.48
CA ALA A 213 22.49 3.19 -3.01
C ALA A 213 23.17 3.06 -1.64
N GLY A 214 23.13 1.89 -0.99
CA GLY A 214 23.69 1.67 0.34
C GLY A 214 22.91 2.36 1.46
N ILE A 215 21.64 2.71 1.21
CA ILE A 215 20.77 3.30 2.22
C ILE A 215 20.31 2.24 3.19
N ILE A 216 19.69 1.15 2.73
CA ILE A 216 19.34 -0.01 3.58
C ILE A 216 20.38 -1.11 3.42
N LYS A 217 20.51 -1.96 4.44
CA LYS A 217 21.59 -2.98 4.49
C LYS A 217 21.25 -4.24 3.70
N GLU A 218 20.03 -4.72 3.85
CA GLU A 218 19.56 -5.96 3.23
C GLU A 218 18.72 -5.65 1.99
N ALA A 219 18.72 -6.58 1.04
CA ALA A 219 17.89 -6.48 -0.15
C ALA A 219 16.42 -6.80 0.20
N PRO A 220 15.44 -6.16 -0.47
CA PRO A 220 14.04 -6.56 -0.34
C PRO A 220 13.82 -7.99 -0.86
N HIS A 221 12.86 -8.68 -0.26
CA HIS A 221 12.44 -10.02 -0.67
C HIS A 221 11.24 -9.97 -1.62
N GLY A 222 11.09 -11.04 -2.40
CA GLY A 222 10.01 -11.23 -3.36
C GLY A 222 10.33 -10.73 -4.76
N SER A 223 9.30 -10.48 -5.55
CA SER A 223 9.38 -9.96 -6.91
C SER A 223 8.43 -8.78 -7.12
N ASP A 224 8.55 -8.10 -8.25
CA ASP A 224 7.64 -6.99 -8.61
C ASP A 224 6.18 -7.42 -8.81
N LEU A 225 5.95 -8.70 -9.12
CA LEU A 225 4.68 -9.23 -9.63
C LEU A 225 4.06 -10.18 -8.61
N ASP A 226 3.40 -9.62 -7.61
CA ASP A 226 2.67 -10.40 -6.59
C ASP A 226 1.16 -10.46 -6.88
N ASP A 227 0.79 -10.45 -8.16
CA ASP A 227 -0.60 -10.43 -8.62
C ASP A 227 -1.29 -11.80 -8.45
N GLN A 228 -0.53 -12.88 -8.27
CA GLN A 228 -1.08 -14.25 -8.16
C GLN A 228 -0.37 -15.13 -7.13
N ALA A 229 0.91 -14.86 -6.83
CA ALA A 229 1.59 -15.45 -5.68
C ALA A 229 1.28 -14.59 -4.43
N PHE A 230 1.57 -15.12 -3.25
CA PHE A 230 1.70 -14.30 -2.02
C PHE A 230 2.86 -15.00 -1.35
N GLU A 231 3.95 -14.29 -1.22
CA GLU A 231 5.15 -14.79 -0.56
C GLU A 231 5.16 -14.24 0.86
N PRO A 232 4.74 -15.01 1.87
CA PRO A 232 4.60 -14.47 3.21
C PRO A 232 5.89 -13.88 3.74
N GLY A 233 7.02 -14.55 3.50
CA GLY A 233 8.34 -14.04 3.88
C GLY A 233 8.64 -12.64 3.34
N ALA A 234 8.21 -12.32 2.11
CA ALA A 234 8.43 -11.02 1.50
C ALA A 234 7.66 -9.89 2.22
N LEU A 235 6.43 -10.17 2.67
CA LEU A 235 5.64 -9.21 3.46
C LEU A 235 6.38 -8.78 4.73
N TYR A 236 6.84 -9.76 5.53
CA TYR A 236 7.51 -9.49 6.81
C TYR A 236 8.87 -8.80 6.61
N VAL A 237 9.68 -9.27 5.66
CA VAL A 237 11.00 -8.69 5.38
C VAL A 237 10.88 -7.26 4.88
N ASN A 238 10.00 -7.00 3.91
CA ASN A 238 9.88 -5.66 3.35
C ASN A 238 9.33 -4.67 4.39
N ASN A 239 8.40 -5.08 5.25
CA ASN A 239 7.94 -4.24 6.36
C ASN A 239 9.04 -3.98 7.41
N SER A 240 9.93 -4.94 7.67
CA SER A 240 11.09 -4.72 8.54
C SER A 240 12.08 -3.70 7.94
N LEU A 241 12.27 -3.70 6.62
CA LEU A 241 13.08 -2.68 5.93
C LEU A 241 12.46 -1.27 6.03
N LEU A 242 11.13 -1.17 5.91
CA LEU A 242 10.43 0.11 6.15
C LEU A 242 10.62 0.58 7.60
N GLN A 243 10.58 -0.34 8.57
CA GLN A 243 10.86 -0.01 9.98
C GLN A 243 12.30 0.49 10.19
N GLU A 244 13.30 -0.12 9.52
CA GLU A 244 14.68 0.35 9.55
C GLU A 244 14.81 1.80 9.05
N LEU A 245 14.08 2.15 7.99
CA LEU A 245 14.02 3.53 7.49
C LEU A 245 13.34 4.46 8.50
N CYS A 246 12.19 4.05 9.04
CA CYS A 246 11.41 4.81 10.03
C CYS A 246 12.26 5.19 11.25
N ALA A 247 13.03 4.23 11.78
CA ALA A 247 13.91 4.44 12.93
C ALA A 247 15.03 5.45 12.68
N GLY A 248 15.32 5.77 11.41
CA GLY A 248 16.36 6.73 11.02
C GLY A 248 15.96 8.20 11.17
N LEU A 249 14.68 8.53 11.42
CA LEU A 249 14.21 9.89 11.68
C LEU A 249 13.19 9.93 12.83
N SER A 250 13.38 10.85 13.78
CA SER A 250 12.41 11.07 14.85
C SER A 250 11.09 11.64 14.34
N GLY A 251 9.97 11.18 14.90
CA GLY A 251 8.64 11.69 14.56
C GLY A 251 8.16 11.32 13.15
N TRP A 252 8.76 10.30 12.54
CA TRP A 252 8.30 9.69 11.30
C TRP A 252 7.46 8.44 11.61
N CYS A 253 6.53 8.09 10.72
CA CYS A 253 5.68 6.91 10.85
C CYS A 253 5.75 6.05 9.59
N LEU A 254 5.42 4.77 9.73
CA LEU A 254 5.55 3.78 8.66
C LEU A 254 4.68 4.06 7.45
N ILE A 255 3.50 4.66 7.62
CA ILE A 255 2.66 5.01 6.47
C ILE A 255 3.32 6.09 5.60
N ASP A 256 4.03 7.05 6.20
CA ASP A 256 4.80 8.06 5.47
C ASP A 256 6.03 7.42 4.82
N VAL A 257 6.71 6.51 5.52
CA VAL A 257 7.84 5.76 4.95
C VAL A 257 7.38 4.98 3.72
N HIS A 258 6.29 4.22 3.84
CA HIS A 258 5.73 3.41 2.77
C HIS A 258 5.39 4.26 1.55
N SER A 259 4.66 5.36 1.73
CA SER A 259 4.32 6.28 0.66
C SER A 259 5.54 6.95 0.00
N GLY A 260 6.55 7.33 0.79
CA GLY A 260 7.81 7.87 0.24
C GLY A 260 8.56 6.84 -0.60
N VAL A 261 8.66 5.60 -0.12
CA VAL A 261 9.29 4.49 -0.85
C VAL A 261 8.47 4.12 -2.10
N TYR A 262 7.15 4.17 -2.01
CA TYR A 262 6.24 3.98 -3.15
C TYR A 262 6.53 5.00 -4.25
N MET A 263 6.63 6.29 -3.91
CA MET A 263 6.96 7.35 -4.86
C MET A 263 8.34 7.17 -5.49
N LEU A 264 9.31 6.68 -4.72
CA LEU A 264 10.63 6.37 -5.24
C LEU A 264 10.59 5.23 -6.27
N GLY A 265 9.80 4.18 -6.04
CA GLY A 265 9.80 3.00 -6.91
C GLY A 265 8.74 2.96 -8.00
N THR A 266 7.70 3.80 -7.93
CA THR A 266 6.57 3.77 -8.87
C THR A 266 7.00 4.08 -10.31
N ARG A 267 6.29 3.47 -11.26
CA ARG A 267 6.38 3.75 -12.69
C ARG A 267 5.09 4.37 -13.25
N HIS A 268 4.18 4.78 -12.36
CA HIS A 268 2.94 5.41 -12.78
C HIS A 268 3.21 6.77 -13.42
N SER A 269 2.80 6.93 -14.68
CA SER A 269 3.11 8.10 -15.51
C SER A 269 2.60 9.43 -14.95
N HIS A 270 1.55 9.39 -14.13
CA HIS A 270 1.00 10.58 -13.48
C HIS A 270 1.60 10.88 -12.11
N SER A 271 2.57 10.09 -11.62
CA SER A 271 3.12 10.25 -10.27
C SER A 271 3.80 11.60 -10.04
N ASP A 272 4.23 12.29 -11.09
CA ASP A 272 4.78 13.65 -10.98
C ASP A 272 3.76 14.71 -10.54
N LYS A 273 2.46 14.39 -10.61
CA LYS A 273 1.36 15.29 -10.22
C LYS A 273 0.77 14.95 -8.85
N TRP A 274 1.27 13.90 -8.20
CA TRP A 274 0.79 13.45 -6.89
C TRP A 274 1.57 14.07 -5.73
N ALA A 275 2.69 14.73 -6.05
CA ALA A 275 3.64 15.32 -5.12
C ALA A 275 3.74 16.84 -5.30
#